data_AF-A0A1G0NMJ2-F1
#
_entry.id   AF-A0A1G0NMJ2-F1
#
_cell.length_a   1.000
_cell.length_b   1.000
_cell.length_c   1.000
_cell.angle_alpha   90.00
_cell.angle_beta   90.00
_cell.angle_gamma   90.00
#
_symmetry.space_group_name_H-M   'P 1'
#
loop_
_entity.id
_entity.type
_entity.pdbx_description
1 polymer ?
#
loop_
_entity_poly.entity_id
_entity_poly.type
_entity_poly.pdbx_seq_one_letter_code
_entity_poly.pdbx_strand_id
1 'polypeptide(L)'
;MRSLSGLAAALALGLAACGDFTSSGDPLSESEAAALAEALAEGGFAGFGAQGAAPMGAPGEAAARVTVTLNDTAPCDDAGGTVAVAGSMTVDINQTTNVGTFEFNYTIAPHGCQVTTEGGKVFTLDGDPNLTVTGNFDWSETSADGSLTYDGKFKWEASDGRACACGVNLTATYDFNFGTTGSSGSATLNGTVCGVTVNRTVSVEA
;
A
#
# COMPACT_ATOMS: atom_id res chain seq x y z
N MET A 1 36.94 3.87 46.08
CA MET A 1 36.06 2.68 46.01
C MET A 1 34.64 3.19 46.11
N ARG A 2 33.79 3.23 45.07
CA ARG A 2 33.38 2.17 44.14
C ARG A 2 33.14 2.77 42.73
N SER A 3 33.67 2.08 41.73
CA SER A 3 33.29 2.19 40.32
C SER A 3 31.95 1.51 40.04
N LEU A 4 31.27 1.95 38.97
CA LEU A 4 30.41 1.21 38.03
C LEU A 4 29.89 2.29 37.05
N SER A 5 30.55 2.62 35.93
CA SER A 5 30.80 1.81 34.72
C SER A 5 29.53 1.11 34.21
N GLY A 6 29.01 1.61 33.08
CA GLY A 6 28.28 0.79 32.11
C GLY A 6 26.79 1.09 31.96
N LEU A 7 26.44 2.07 31.13
CA LEU A 7 25.17 2.06 30.38
C LEU A 7 25.47 2.39 28.92
N ALA A 8 26.16 1.44 28.27
CA ALA A 8 26.32 1.40 26.82
C ALA A 8 25.91 0.00 26.38
N ALA A 9 24.72 -0.13 25.78
CA ALA A 9 24.31 -1.17 24.82
C ALA A 9 22.78 -1.30 24.77
N ALA A 10 22.13 -0.56 23.86
CA ALA A 10 20.82 -0.92 23.29
C ALA A 10 20.46 -0.01 22.09
N LEU A 11 21.33 0.06 21.08
CA LEU A 11 21.07 0.79 19.81
C LEU A 11 21.56 -0.01 18.59
N ALA A 12 21.38 -1.34 18.59
CA ALA A 12 21.90 -2.22 17.55
C ALA A 12 20.84 -3.17 16.98
N LEU A 13 19.67 -2.64 16.60
CA LEU A 13 18.66 -3.39 15.82
C LEU A 13 18.31 -2.74 14.46
N GLY A 14 18.98 -1.66 14.07
CA GLY A 14 18.65 -0.90 12.84
C GLY A 14 19.39 -1.32 11.55
N LEU A 15 20.36 -2.24 11.60
CA LEU A 15 21.24 -2.52 10.44
C LEU A 15 20.73 -3.58 9.45
N ALA A 16 19.55 -4.16 9.66
CA ALA A 16 19.05 -5.23 8.78
C ALA A 16 18.09 -4.77 7.67
N ALA A 17 17.65 -3.50 7.66
CA ALA A 17 16.68 -3.01 6.67
C ALA A 17 17.29 -2.67 5.30
N CYS A 18 18.61 -2.44 5.23
CA CYS A 18 19.33 -2.02 4.02
C CYS A 18 20.23 -3.17 3.51
N GLY A 19 19.74 -4.41 3.53
CA GLY A 19 20.53 -5.63 3.34
C GLY A 19 21.26 -5.79 1.99
N ASP A 20 20.92 -5.01 0.96
CA ASP A 20 21.55 -5.10 -0.37
C ASP A 20 21.95 -3.74 -0.98
N PHE A 21 21.73 -2.63 -0.27
CA PHE A 21 22.07 -1.28 -0.76
C PHE A 21 22.82 -0.48 0.30
N THR A 22 23.83 0.26 -0.12
CA THR A 22 24.51 1.25 0.73
C THR A 22 23.53 2.34 1.12
N SER A 23 23.07 2.34 2.37
CA SER A 23 22.28 3.44 2.92
C SER A 23 23.15 4.68 3.10
N SER A 24 22.69 5.83 2.62
CA SER A 24 23.25 7.12 3.02
C SER A 24 22.35 7.72 4.11
N GLY A 25 22.79 7.65 5.36
CA GLY A 25 22.12 8.30 6.51
C GLY A 25 21.44 7.35 7.49
N ASP A 26 20.70 7.94 8.44
CA ASP A 26 19.97 7.22 9.50
C ASP A 26 18.76 6.47 8.92
N PRO A 27 18.39 5.30 9.49
CA PRO A 27 17.18 4.58 9.10
C PRO A 27 15.92 5.42 9.30
N LEU A 28 14.82 5.03 8.65
CA LEU A 28 13.53 5.69 8.84
C LEU A 28 13.07 5.57 10.30
N SER A 29 12.45 6.63 10.83
CA SER A 29 11.73 6.53 12.09
C SER A 29 10.45 5.69 11.94
N GLU A 30 9.89 5.25 13.05
CA GLU A 30 8.60 4.54 13.06
C GLU A 30 7.49 5.37 12.42
N SER A 31 7.46 6.69 12.70
CA SER A 31 6.48 7.60 12.10
C SER A 31 6.65 7.76 10.59
N GLU A 32 7.89 7.79 10.09
CA GLU A 32 8.18 7.85 8.65
C GLU A 32 7.78 6.56 7.93
N ALA A 33 8.10 5.41 8.53
CA ALA A 33 7.71 4.11 7.99
C ALA A 33 6.18 3.92 7.99
N ALA A 34 5.50 4.42 9.03
CA ALA A 34 4.05 4.37 9.11
C ALA A 34 3.36 5.26 8.05
N ALA A 35 3.86 6.47 7.82
CA ALA A 35 3.34 7.34 6.76
C ALA A 35 3.53 6.73 5.36
N LEU A 36 4.67 6.08 5.10
CA LEU A 36 4.87 5.34 3.85
C LEU A 36 3.94 4.12 3.74
N ALA A 37 3.68 3.41 4.84
CA ALA A 37 2.74 2.29 4.85
C ALA A 37 1.30 2.73 4.54
N GLU A 38 0.89 3.88 5.09
CA GLU A 38 -0.40 4.49 4.82
C GLU A 38 -0.52 4.94 3.36
N ALA A 39 0.49 5.64 2.81
CA ALA A 39 0.51 6.05 1.41
C ALA A 39 0.41 4.86 0.44
N LEU A 40 1.07 3.73 0.75
CA LEU A 40 0.94 2.49 -0.03
C LEU A 40 -0.48 1.89 0.05
N ALA A 41 -1.09 1.93 1.24
CA ALA A 41 -2.44 1.43 1.47
C ALA A 41 -3.53 2.30 0.81
N GLU A 42 -3.32 3.63 0.79
CA GLU A 42 -4.20 4.61 0.12
C GLU A 42 -4.06 4.54 -1.40
N GLY A 43 -2.82 4.56 -1.92
CA GLY A 43 -2.54 4.52 -3.36
C GLY A 43 -2.99 3.22 -4.03
N GLY A 44 -2.96 2.10 -3.28
CA GLY A 44 -3.50 0.82 -3.75
C GLY A 44 -5.02 0.80 -3.93
N PHE A 45 -5.75 1.74 -3.33
CA PHE A 45 -7.20 1.89 -3.46
C PHE A 45 -7.59 3.05 -4.41
N ALA A 46 -6.90 4.20 -4.30
CA ALA A 46 -7.19 5.40 -5.09
C ALA A 46 -7.03 5.20 -6.61
N GLY A 47 -6.03 4.42 -7.03
CA GLY A 47 -5.81 4.09 -8.44
C GLY A 47 -6.93 3.25 -9.08
N PHE A 48 -7.69 2.50 -8.29
CA PHE A 48 -8.76 1.62 -8.77
C PHE A 48 -10.14 2.27 -8.80
N GLY A 49 -10.39 3.27 -7.95
CA GLY A 49 -11.63 4.05 -8.01
C GLY A 49 -11.87 4.69 -9.38
N ALA A 50 -10.79 5.07 -10.08
CA ALA A 50 -10.86 5.62 -11.44
C ALA A 50 -10.89 4.55 -12.55
N GLN A 51 -10.28 3.38 -12.33
CA GLN A 51 -10.18 2.29 -13.32
C GLN A 51 -11.33 1.26 -13.22
N GLY A 52 -12.10 1.29 -12.12
CA GLY A 52 -13.24 0.42 -11.85
C GLY A 52 -14.46 0.63 -12.77
N ALA A 53 -14.41 1.59 -13.69
CA ALA A 53 -15.39 1.73 -14.77
C ALA A 53 -15.20 0.67 -15.89
N ALA A 54 -14.84 -0.56 -15.53
CA ALA A 54 -14.89 -1.68 -16.47
C ALA A 54 -16.34 -1.84 -16.95
N PRO A 55 -16.59 -2.16 -18.23
CA PRO A 55 -17.93 -2.30 -18.77
C PRO A 55 -18.64 -3.47 -18.07
N MET A 56 -19.43 -3.16 -17.05
CA MET A 56 -20.36 -4.11 -16.46
C MET A 56 -21.33 -4.50 -17.58
N GLY A 57 -21.34 -5.79 -17.95
CA GLY A 57 -22.23 -6.33 -18.96
C GLY A 57 -23.69 -5.99 -18.67
N ALA A 58 -24.54 -6.03 -19.69
CA ALA A 58 -25.96 -5.69 -19.55
C ALA A 58 -26.63 -6.55 -18.45
N PRO A 59 -27.58 -6.00 -17.68
CA PRO A 59 -28.26 -6.74 -16.61
C PRO A 59 -28.96 -7.99 -17.16
N GLY A 60 -28.65 -9.17 -16.61
CA GLY A 60 -29.35 -10.43 -16.87
C GLY A 60 -28.50 -11.61 -17.35
N GLU A 61 -27.18 -11.46 -17.44
CA GLU A 61 -26.29 -12.59 -17.73
C GLU A 61 -25.92 -13.32 -16.42
N ALA A 62 -25.87 -14.66 -16.46
CA ALA A 62 -25.42 -15.48 -15.33
C ALA A 62 -24.02 -15.04 -14.85
N ALA A 63 -23.68 -15.34 -13.59
CA ALA A 63 -22.44 -14.93 -12.93
C ALA A 63 -21.27 -14.85 -13.91
N ALA A 64 -20.80 -13.62 -14.14
CA ALA A 64 -19.81 -13.34 -15.17
C ALA A 64 -18.45 -13.15 -14.48
N ARG A 65 -17.57 -14.15 -14.66
CA ARG A 65 -16.16 -14.00 -14.31
C ARG A 65 -15.45 -13.26 -15.43
N VAL A 66 -14.99 -12.05 -15.17
CA VAL A 66 -14.31 -11.17 -16.13
C VAL A 66 -12.91 -10.88 -15.61
N THR A 67 -11.90 -11.12 -16.44
CA THR A 67 -10.53 -10.69 -16.15
C THR A 67 -10.20 -9.45 -16.96
N VAL A 68 -9.79 -8.39 -16.26
CA VAL A 68 -9.34 -7.12 -16.81
C VAL A 68 -7.82 -7.07 -16.72
N THR A 69 -7.16 -6.85 -17.84
CA THR A 69 -5.70 -6.61 -17.86
C THR A 69 -5.43 -5.16 -17.48
N LEU A 70 -4.53 -4.95 -16.53
CA LEU A 70 -4.05 -3.65 -16.11
C LEU A 70 -2.71 -3.38 -16.81
N ASN A 71 -2.61 -2.24 -17.49
CA ASN A 71 -1.37 -1.76 -18.08
C ASN A 71 -1.50 -0.25 -18.32
N ASP A 72 -1.36 0.52 -17.25
CA ASP A 72 -1.55 1.95 -17.27
C ASP A 72 -0.46 2.67 -16.47
N THR A 73 -0.24 3.94 -16.79
CA THR A 73 0.68 4.82 -16.07
C THR A 73 -0.06 6.09 -15.68
N ALA A 74 -0.19 6.33 -14.39
CA ALA A 74 -0.88 7.48 -13.84
C ALA A 74 0.09 8.43 -13.10
N PRO A 75 -0.21 9.73 -13.01
CA PRO A 75 0.50 10.61 -12.08
C PRO A 75 0.31 10.13 -10.63
N CYS A 76 1.33 10.32 -9.79
CA CYS A 76 1.18 10.13 -8.35
C CYS A 76 0.40 11.31 -7.73
N ASP A 77 -0.41 11.03 -6.71
CA ASP A 77 -1.37 12.02 -6.14
C ASP A 77 -0.67 13.25 -5.53
N ASP A 78 0.55 13.07 -5.02
CA ASP A 78 1.37 14.11 -4.40
C ASP A 78 2.48 14.62 -5.33
N ALA A 79 2.44 15.92 -5.63
CA ALA A 79 3.51 16.84 -6.08
C ALA A 79 4.53 16.42 -7.19
N GLY A 80 4.47 15.20 -7.75
CA GLY A 80 5.33 14.77 -8.85
C GLY A 80 5.47 13.25 -9.01
N GLY A 81 6.01 12.86 -10.15
CA GLY A 81 6.26 11.46 -10.51
C GLY A 81 5.08 10.77 -11.17
N THR A 82 5.30 9.51 -11.53
CA THR A 82 4.29 8.63 -12.13
C THR A 82 4.39 7.24 -11.54
N VAL A 83 3.26 6.55 -11.41
CA VAL A 83 3.22 5.13 -11.06
C VAL A 83 2.73 4.34 -12.27
N ALA A 84 3.50 3.34 -12.67
CA ALA A 84 3.05 2.35 -13.65
C ALA A 84 2.43 1.15 -12.94
N VAL A 85 1.28 0.69 -13.44
CA VAL A 85 0.53 -0.45 -12.93
C VAL A 85 0.41 -1.49 -14.03
N ALA A 86 0.86 -2.71 -13.77
CA ALA A 86 0.81 -3.80 -14.74
C ALA A 86 0.35 -5.11 -14.08
N GLY A 87 -0.62 -5.80 -14.67
CA GLY A 87 -1.12 -7.07 -14.17
C GLY A 87 -2.56 -7.35 -14.57
N SER A 88 -3.35 -7.84 -13.62
CA SER A 88 -4.74 -8.20 -13.85
C SER A 88 -5.59 -8.05 -12.60
N MET A 89 -6.87 -7.81 -12.84
CA MET A 89 -7.93 -7.92 -11.86
C MET A 89 -8.97 -8.90 -12.38
N THR A 90 -9.43 -9.83 -11.55
CA THR A 90 -10.54 -10.71 -11.89
C THR A 90 -11.75 -10.35 -11.05
N VAL A 91 -12.89 -10.18 -11.72
CA VAL A 91 -14.16 -9.80 -11.11
C VAL A 91 -15.12 -10.95 -11.32
N ASP A 92 -15.77 -11.39 -10.25
CA ASP A 92 -16.83 -12.40 -10.30
C ASP A 92 -18.08 -11.80 -9.64
N ILE A 93 -19.13 -11.52 -10.40
CA ILE A 93 -20.34 -10.86 -9.88
C ILE A 93 -21.57 -11.70 -10.18
N ASN A 94 -22.35 -11.96 -9.14
CA ASN A 94 -23.72 -12.43 -9.27
C ASN A 94 -24.65 -11.24 -9.53
N GLN A 95 -25.03 -11.03 -10.79
CA GLN A 95 -25.90 -9.92 -11.20
C GLN A 95 -27.32 -9.98 -10.60
N THR A 96 -27.75 -11.12 -10.03
CA THR A 96 -29.06 -11.22 -9.37
C THR A 96 -29.02 -10.68 -7.95
N THR A 97 -27.92 -10.92 -7.24
CA THR A 97 -27.77 -10.53 -5.83
C THR A 97 -26.87 -9.31 -5.62
N ASN A 98 -26.21 -8.81 -6.66
CA ASN A 98 -25.17 -7.77 -6.59
C ASN A 98 -24.10 -8.09 -5.54
N VAL A 99 -23.74 -9.36 -5.44
CA VAL A 99 -22.63 -9.83 -4.59
C VAL A 99 -21.54 -10.36 -5.50
N GLY A 100 -20.29 -10.10 -5.17
CA GLY A 100 -19.18 -10.54 -5.99
C GLY A 100 -17.85 -10.54 -5.27
N THR A 101 -16.83 -10.97 -6.01
CA THR A 101 -15.44 -10.97 -5.55
C THR A 101 -14.53 -10.27 -6.54
N PHE A 102 -13.54 -9.57 -6.01
CA PHE A 102 -12.43 -9.01 -6.78
C PHE A 102 -11.15 -9.73 -6.39
N GLU A 103 -10.40 -10.24 -7.35
CA GLU A 103 -9.06 -10.78 -7.16
C GLU A 103 -8.06 -9.85 -7.84
N PHE A 104 -7.02 -9.46 -7.12
CA PHE A 104 -5.97 -8.56 -7.59
C PHE A 104 -4.67 -9.31 -7.74
N ASN A 105 -4.00 -9.10 -8.87
CA ASN A 105 -2.61 -9.52 -9.08
C ASN A 105 -1.95 -8.54 -10.04
N TYR A 106 -1.24 -7.56 -9.48
CA TYR A 106 -0.59 -6.52 -10.26
C TYR A 106 0.72 -6.08 -9.63
N THR A 107 1.51 -5.33 -10.38
CA THR A 107 2.76 -4.73 -9.92
C THR A 107 2.61 -3.21 -10.00
N ILE A 108 3.10 -2.50 -8.99
CA ILE A 108 3.22 -1.04 -8.97
C ILE A 108 4.70 -0.66 -9.04
N ALA A 109 5.03 0.18 -10.01
CA ALA A 109 6.36 0.69 -10.27
C ALA A 109 6.33 2.21 -10.12
N PRO A 110 6.55 2.76 -8.91
CA PRO A 110 6.67 4.20 -8.73
C PRO A 110 7.92 4.72 -9.44
N HIS A 111 7.82 5.90 -10.03
CA HIS A 111 8.94 6.60 -10.64
C HIS A 111 8.92 8.07 -10.22
N GLY A 112 9.84 8.43 -9.32
CA GLY A 112 9.91 9.76 -8.73
C GLY A 112 8.65 10.19 -7.97
N CYS A 113 7.86 9.24 -7.45
CA CYS A 113 6.61 9.54 -6.76
C CYS A 113 6.90 10.14 -5.38
N GLN A 114 6.27 11.26 -5.07
CA GLN A 114 6.50 11.93 -3.79
C GLN A 114 5.46 11.51 -2.76
N VAL A 115 5.90 11.34 -1.51
CA VAL A 115 5.03 11.14 -0.35
C VAL A 115 5.41 12.18 0.69
N THR A 116 4.43 12.99 1.11
CA THR A 116 4.65 13.99 2.15
C THR A 116 4.12 13.47 3.48
N THR A 117 5.01 13.36 4.47
CA THR A 117 4.61 13.01 5.84
C THR A 117 3.93 14.20 6.55
N GLU A 118 3.17 13.94 7.60
CA GLU A 118 2.55 14.98 8.44
C GLU A 118 3.56 16.02 8.96
N GLY A 119 4.82 15.61 9.17
CA GLY A 119 5.91 16.50 9.59
C GLY A 119 6.49 17.39 8.47
N GLY A 120 5.93 17.35 7.26
CA GLY A 120 6.38 18.12 6.10
C GLY A 120 7.63 17.56 5.41
N LYS A 121 8.09 16.36 5.80
CA LYS A 121 9.19 15.68 5.12
C LYS A 121 8.67 14.99 3.87
N VAL A 122 9.39 15.17 2.76
CA VAL A 122 9.05 14.60 1.44
C VAL A 122 9.98 13.43 1.15
N PHE A 123 9.40 12.32 0.72
CA PHE A 123 10.11 11.14 0.25
C PHE A 123 9.82 10.94 -1.23
N THR A 124 10.87 10.81 -2.05
CA THR A 124 10.76 10.44 -3.46
C THR A 124 10.97 8.94 -3.58
N LEU A 125 10.04 8.25 -4.24
CA LEU A 125 9.99 6.78 -4.35
C LEU A 125 10.23 6.34 -5.79
N ASP A 126 11.13 5.37 -5.94
CA ASP A 126 11.42 4.69 -7.21
C ASP A 126 11.40 3.17 -7.03
N GLY A 127 10.74 2.44 -7.93
CA GLY A 127 10.68 0.98 -7.87
C GLY A 127 12.03 0.31 -8.15
N ASP A 128 12.45 -0.61 -7.28
CA ASP A 128 13.62 -1.49 -7.50
C ASP A 128 13.56 -2.72 -6.56
N PRO A 129 12.94 -3.86 -6.95
CA PRO A 129 12.46 -4.25 -8.28
C PRO A 129 10.96 -4.02 -8.52
N ASN A 130 10.34 -3.04 -7.84
CA ASN A 130 8.88 -2.76 -7.77
C ASN A 130 8.17 -3.55 -6.66
N LEU A 131 6.89 -3.23 -6.45
CA LEU A 131 6.03 -3.92 -5.48
C LEU A 131 4.97 -4.73 -6.22
N THR A 132 4.87 -6.01 -5.89
CA THR A 132 3.75 -6.86 -6.28
C THR A 132 2.63 -6.69 -5.27
N VAL A 133 1.42 -6.51 -5.79
CA VAL A 133 0.19 -6.42 -5.02
C VAL A 133 -0.71 -7.59 -5.40
N THR A 134 -1.09 -8.35 -4.38
CA THR A 134 -2.05 -9.45 -4.53
C THR A 134 -3.15 -9.31 -3.49
N GLY A 135 -4.35 -9.79 -3.79
CA GLY A 135 -5.40 -9.72 -2.80
C GLY A 135 -6.74 -10.19 -3.31
N ASN A 136 -7.70 -10.22 -2.40
CA ASN A 136 -9.07 -10.52 -2.72
C ASN A 136 -10.00 -9.66 -1.87
N PHE A 137 -11.14 -9.31 -2.45
CA PHE A 137 -12.23 -8.65 -1.75
C PHE A 137 -13.53 -9.37 -2.06
N ASP A 138 -14.35 -9.50 -1.05
CA ASP A 138 -15.77 -9.78 -1.14
C ASP A 138 -16.52 -8.44 -1.14
N TRP A 139 -17.52 -8.30 -2.00
CA TRP A 139 -18.29 -7.08 -2.17
C TRP A 139 -19.78 -7.35 -2.20
N SER A 140 -20.54 -6.44 -1.61
CA SER A 140 -21.99 -6.37 -1.65
C SER A 140 -22.46 -4.92 -1.74
N GLU A 141 -23.77 -4.71 -1.92
CA GLU A 141 -24.37 -3.37 -1.90
C GLU A 141 -24.11 -2.60 -0.60
N THR A 142 -23.83 -3.29 0.50
CA THR A 142 -23.69 -2.68 1.83
C THR A 142 -22.30 -2.84 2.45
N SER A 143 -21.39 -3.57 1.81
CA SER A 143 -20.05 -3.80 2.37
C SER A 143 -19.01 -4.16 1.32
N ALA A 144 -17.75 -3.92 1.67
CA ALA A 144 -16.60 -4.50 0.99
C ALA A 144 -15.56 -4.90 2.04
N ASP A 145 -15.18 -6.16 2.06
CA ASP A 145 -14.20 -6.70 2.98
C ASP A 145 -13.17 -7.52 2.22
N GLY A 146 -11.91 -7.48 2.66
CA GLY A 146 -10.85 -8.10 1.90
C GLY A 146 -9.46 -7.75 2.37
N SER A 147 -8.47 -8.13 1.59
CA SER A 147 -7.10 -7.78 1.88
C SER A 147 -6.28 -7.55 0.62
N LEU A 148 -5.27 -6.68 0.75
CA LEU A 148 -4.18 -6.52 -0.19
C LEU A 148 -2.88 -6.83 0.52
N THR A 149 -2.02 -7.60 -0.14
CA THR A 149 -0.65 -7.86 0.27
C THR A 149 0.29 -7.19 -0.71
N TYR A 150 1.17 -6.36 -0.18
CA TYR A 150 2.24 -5.66 -0.87
C TYR A 150 3.55 -6.35 -0.53
N ASP A 151 4.24 -6.85 -1.55
CA ASP A 151 5.53 -7.53 -1.40
C ASP A 151 6.52 -7.00 -2.44
N GLY A 152 7.73 -6.67 -2.01
CA GLY A 152 8.79 -6.24 -2.92
C GLY A 152 9.75 -5.23 -2.31
N LYS A 153 10.37 -4.41 -3.16
CA LYS A 153 11.28 -3.35 -2.71
C LYS A 153 11.14 -2.07 -3.55
N PHE A 154 11.38 -0.94 -2.92
CA PHE A 154 11.53 0.37 -3.57
C PHE A 154 12.74 1.11 -3.00
N LYS A 155 13.27 2.09 -3.73
CA LYS A 155 14.23 3.08 -3.25
C LYS A 155 13.47 4.31 -2.80
N TRP A 156 13.96 4.94 -1.74
CA TRP A 156 13.49 6.24 -1.31
C TRP A 156 14.65 7.22 -1.16
N GLU A 157 14.36 8.49 -1.45
CA GLU A 157 15.20 9.64 -1.16
C GLU A 157 14.39 10.66 -0.37
N ALA A 158 14.84 11.03 0.82
CA ALA A 158 14.21 12.03 1.67
C ALA A 158 14.77 13.43 1.34
N SER A 159 13.95 14.46 1.56
CA SER A 159 14.36 15.85 1.36
C SER A 159 15.52 16.32 2.24
N ASP A 160 15.88 15.55 3.27
CA ASP A 160 17.06 15.75 4.13
C ASP A 160 18.34 15.11 3.58
N GLY A 161 18.28 14.51 2.38
CA GLY A 161 19.41 13.88 1.69
C GLY A 161 19.67 12.43 2.07
N ARG A 162 18.87 11.85 2.98
CA ARG A 162 18.94 10.41 3.27
C ARG A 162 18.35 9.60 2.12
N ALA A 163 18.92 8.43 1.84
CA ALA A 163 18.38 7.51 0.85
C ALA A 163 18.70 6.06 1.22
N CYS A 164 17.74 5.16 1.00
CA CYS A 164 17.98 3.72 1.05
C CYS A 164 17.00 2.94 0.17
N ALA A 165 17.29 1.66 -0.06
CA ALA A 165 16.28 0.70 -0.46
C ALA A 165 15.44 0.27 0.75
N CYS A 166 14.17 -0.01 0.50
CA CYS A 166 13.17 -0.38 1.47
C CYS A 166 12.47 -1.65 0.99
N GLY A 167 12.58 -2.72 1.79
CA GLY A 167 11.74 -3.90 1.61
C GLY A 167 10.35 -3.69 2.20
N VAL A 168 9.34 -4.18 1.50
CA VAL A 168 7.95 -4.17 1.92
C VAL A 168 7.45 -5.60 1.95
N ASN A 169 6.82 -5.96 3.06
CA ASN A 169 5.99 -7.14 3.20
C ASN A 169 4.84 -6.73 4.11
N LEU A 170 3.77 -6.21 3.52
CA LEU A 170 2.67 -5.55 4.24
C LEU A 170 1.35 -6.14 3.78
N THR A 171 0.49 -6.51 4.72
CA THR A 171 -0.90 -6.87 4.45
C THR A 171 -1.82 -5.79 5.02
N ALA A 172 -2.64 -5.21 4.16
CA ALA A 172 -3.73 -4.32 4.53
C ALA A 172 -5.04 -5.12 4.47
N THR A 173 -5.74 -5.26 5.60
CA THR A 173 -7.06 -5.89 5.69
C THR A 173 -8.10 -4.80 5.82
N TYR A 174 -9.12 -4.83 4.96
CA TYR A 174 -10.14 -3.80 4.87
C TYR A 174 -11.49 -4.37 5.31
N ASP A 175 -12.24 -3.54 6.03
CA ASP A 175 -13.62 -3.79 6.42
C ASP A 175 -14.41 -2.50 6.23
N PHE A 176 -15.13 -2.41 5.12
CA PHE A 176 -15.95 -1.26 4.76
C PHE A 176 -17.43 -1.60 4.80
N ASN A 177 -18.20 -0.63 5.29
CA ASN A 177 -19.65 -0.62 5.30
C ASN A 177 -20.17 0.59 4.53
N PHE A 178 -21.07 0.34 3.58
CA PHE A 178 -21.70 1.36 2.77
C PHE A 178 -23.12 1.60 3.29
N GLY A 179 -23.28 2.67 4.07
CA GLY A 179 -24.55 3.12 4.61
C GLY A 179 -25.24 4.16 3.73
N THR A 180 -26.54 4.37 3.95
CA THR A 180 -27.32 5.40 3.27
C THR A 180 -26.97 6.83 3.71
N THR A 181 -26.32 6.97 4.87
CA THR A 181 -25.95 8.26 5.47
C THR A 181 -24.45 8.56 5.42
N GLY A 182 -23.66 7.67 4.81
CA GLY A 182 -22.19 7.74 4.77
C GLY A 182 -21.58 6.36 4.64
N SER A 183 -20.31 6.30 4.26
CA SER A 183 -19.53 5.06 4.23
C SER A 183 -18.53 5.07 5.37
N SER A 184 -18.38 3.97 6.08
CA SER A 184 -17.40 3.86 7.15
C SER A 184 -16.64 2.56 7.03
N GLY A 185 -15.46 2.49 7.62
CA GLY A 185 -14.70 1.27 7.63
C GLY A 185 -13.38 1.39 8.33
N SER A 186 -12.58 0.35 8.19
CA SER A 186 -11.22 0.32 8.72
C SER A 186 -10.28 -0.40 7.78
N ALA A 187 -9.02 0.02 7.83
CA ALA A 187 -7.90 -0.66 7.21
C ALA A 187 -6.91 -1.05 8.32
N THR A 188 -6.71 -2.34 8.53
CA THR A 188 -5.69 -2.88 9.44
C THR A 188 -4.43 -3.24 8.66
N LEU A 189 -3.37 -2.50 8.91
CA LEU A 189 -2.05 -2.68 8.32
C LEU A 189 -1.22 -3.56 9.24
N ASN A 190 -0.74 -4.69 8.73
CA ASN A 190 0.11 -5.63 9.46
C ASN A 190 1.26 -6.13 8.57
N GLY A 191 2.51 -5.96 9.03
CA GLY A 191 3.68 -6.44 8.32
C GLY A 191 4.92 -5.61 8.61
N THR A 192 5.80 -5.48 7.62
CA THR A 192 7.04 -4.72 7.70
C THR A 192 7.22 -3.78 6.51
N VAL A 193 7.63 -2.55 6.80
CA VAL A 193 8.02 -1.54 5.80
C VAL A 193 9.39 -1.00 6.19
N CYS A 194 10.36 -1.14 5.30
CA CYS A 194 11.76 -0.75 5.50
C CYS A 194 12.36 -1.36 6.79
N GLY A 195 11.99 -2.61 7.09
CA GLY A 195 12.42 -3.34 8.30
C GLY A 195 11.74 -2.89 9.59
N VAL A 196 10.87 -1.88 9.56
CA VAL A 196 10.04 -1.47 10.70
C VAL A 196 8.75 -2.28 10.69
N THR A 197 8.40 -2.85 11.85
CA THR A 197 7.12 -3.56 12.00
C THR A 197 5.98 -2.56 12.08
N VAL A 198 4.98 -2.74 11.23
CA VAL A 198 3.75 -1.97 11.20
C VAL A 198 2.63 -2.89 11.67
N ASN A 199 1.93 -2.48 12.73
CA ASN A 199 0.70 -3.13 13.19
C ASN A 199 -0.24 -2.04 13.72
N ARG A 200 -1.15 -1.58 12.86
CA ARG A 200 -2.08 -0.51 13.21
C ARG A 200 -3.36 -0.60 12.42
N THR A 201 -4.43 -0.07 13.00
CA THR A 201 -5.71 0.10 12.33
C THR A 201 -5.96 1.58 12.10
N VAL A 202 -6.38 1.91 10.88
CA VAL A 202 -6.81 3.24 10.47
C VAL A 202 -8.32 3.16 10.22
N SER A 203 -9.09 4.05 10.84
CA SER A 203 -10.52 4.17 10.54
C SER A 203 -10.71 5.11 9.37
N VAL A 204 -11.63 4.76 8.47
CA VAL A 204 -12.03 5.59 7.33
C VAL A 204 -13.50 5.95 7.53
N GLU A 205 -13.82 7.24 7.50
CA GLU A 205 -15.19 7.74 7.54
C GLU A 205 -15.37 8.70 6.36
N ALA A 206 -16.41 8.48 5.55
CA ALA A 206 -16.76 9.27 4.38
C ALA A 206 -18.24 9.70 4.41
#